data_AF-A0A8D1ZES3-F1
#
_entry.id   AF-A0A8D1ZES3-F1
#
_cell.length_a   1.000
_cell.length_b   1.000
_cell.length_c   1.000
_cell.angle_alpha   90.00
_cell.angle_beta   90.00
_cell.angle_gamma   90.00
#
_symmetry.space_group_name_H-M   'P 1'
#
loop_
_entity.id
_entity.type
_entity.pdbx_description
1 polymer ?
#
loop_
_entity_poly.entity_id
_entity_poly.type
_entity_poly.pdbx_seq_one_letter_code
_entity_poly.pdbx_strand_id
1 'polypeptide(L)'
;MDDPKGDFSTLYQMVSQPSACHYPVIKLRVIKALKSGGVCESLTYGLPFILRPTSCWQLDWDELETNQQHFHALCHSLLKREWLLLAKGEPLSPGPSLREPASTFYMIVPSRSPTLLVKAVATRELMLPSPFPLLPEDMPDASLKTVEMMLDDLELDSIYNPLQVWSHLYSHLSSNFAKPQGRLQPSWESWALRKAGQLQTSRVRATVAPLPVTPAPGRAPRMPVARKISPEVFFQPSLEEEDKEEWPSGP
;
A
#
# COMPACT_ATOMS: atom_id res chain seq x y z
N MET A 1 61.03 32.59 18.52
CA MET A 1 61.01 31.18 18.07
C MET A 1 59.56 30.76 18.10
N ASP A 2 59.00 30.70 16.90
CA ASP A 2 57.61 30.45 16.57
C ASP A 2 57.15 29.01 16.88
N ASP A 3 55.84 28.90 17.10
CA ASP A 3 54.93 27.77 17.39
C ASP A 3 55.13 26.48 16.52
N PRO A 4 54.45 25.31 16.75
CA PRO A 4 53.14 25.19 17.41
C PRO A 4 52.91 24.01 18.39
N LYS A 5 52.06 24.27 19.39
CA LYS A 5 51.20 23.26 20.03
C LYS A 5 50.24 22.70 18.97
N GLY A 6 50.31 21.39 18.75
CA GLY A 6 49.36 20.69 17.89
C GLY A 6 47.95 20.70 18.49
N ASP A 7 47.05 21.44 17.84
CA ASP A 7 45.62 21.38 18.08
C ASP A 7 45.07 20.04 17.59
N PHE A 8 44.86 19.10 18.51
CA PHE A 8 44.20 17.81 18.23
C PHE A 8 42.68 17.94 18.05
N SER A 9 42.12 19.15 18.08
CA SER A 9 40.65 19.36 18.07
C SER A 9 40.04 19.63 16.69
N THR A 10 40.81 19.62 15.60
CA THR A 10 40.31 20.05 14.28
C THR A 10 40.13 18.90 13.27
N LEU A 11 40.33 17.64 13.68
CA LEU A 11 40.22 16.47 12.77
C LEU A 11 38.89 15.70 12.87
N TYR A 12 37.94 16.14 13.69
CA TYR A 12 36.59 15.55 13.74
C TYR A 12 35.50 16.46 13.19
N GLN A 13 35.87 17.46 12.38
CA GLN A 13 34.95 18.20 11.53
C GLN A 13 35.01 17.72 10.08
N MET A 14 35.05 16.40 9.88
CA MET A 14 34.43 15.82 8.70
C MET A 14 32.98 15.57 9.05
N VAL A 15 32.15 16.58 8.79
CA VAL A 15 30.76 16.34 8.47
C VAL A 15 30.80 15.43 7.25
N SER A 16 30.74 14.14 7.50
CA SER A 16 30.32 13.17 6.52
C SER A 16 28.98 13.68 6.01
N GLN A 17 28.99 14.39 4.89
CA GLN A 17 27.83 14.45 4.03
C GLN A 17 27.41 12.99 3.89
N PRO A 18 26.19 12.61 4.30
CA PRO A 18 25.75 11.25 4.09
C PRO A 18 25.74 11.08 2.58
N SER A 19 26.77 10.40 2.04
CA SER A 19 26.70 9.74 0.75
C SER A 19 25.37 9.00 0.78
N ALA A 20 24.39 9.54 0.06
CA ALA A 20 22.98 9.25 0.27
C ALA A 20 22.78 7.74 0.23
N CYS A 21 22.67 7.13 1.39
CA CYS A 21 22.17 5.77 1.46
C CYS A 21 20.70 5.94 1.10
N HIS A 22 20.34 5.57 -0.14
CA HIS A 22 19.02 5.72 -0.75
C HIS A 22 17.96 4.82 -0.08
N TYR A 23 17.96 4.73 1.25
CA TYR A 23 16.84 4.18 1.99
C TYR A 23 15.82 5.30 2.14
N PRO A 24 14.62 5.18 1.53
CA PRO A 24 13.61 6.19 1.67
C PRO A 24 13.19 6.29 3.14
N VAL A 25 13.51 7.41 3.79
CA VAL A 25 13.01 7.72 5.14
C VAL A 25 11.53 8.08 4.98
N ILE A 26 10.63 7.23 5.49
CA ILE A 26 9.19 7.52 5.42
C ILE A 26 8.79 8.16 6.74
N LYS A 27 8.40 9.43 6.69
CA LYS A 27 7.84 10.11 7.86
C LYS A 27 6.33 9.89 7.89
N LEU A 28 5.82 9.39 9.01
CA LEU A 28 4.41 9.07 9.20
C LEU A 28 3.80 10.05 10.20
N ARG A 29 2.66 10.63 9.85
CA ARG A 29 1.84 11.44 10.75
C ARG A 29 0.58 10.68 11.10
N VAL A 30 0.39 10.36 12.38
CA VAL A 30 -0.87 9.77 12.85
C VAL A 30 -1.99 10.82 12.71
N ILE A 31 -3.06 10.44 12.03
CA ILE A 31 -4.21 11.33 11.77
C ILE A 31 -5.47 10.90 12.51
N LYS A 32 -5.67 9.59 12.74
CA LYS A 32 -6.86 9.05 13.42
C LYS A 32 -6.52 7.76 14.18
N ALA A 33 -7.27 7.49 15.24
CA ALA A 33 -7.37 6.17 15.83
C ALA A 33 -8.62 5.46 15.27
N LEU A 34 -8.50 4.16 15.02
CA LEU A 34 -9.56 3.31 14.46
C LEU A 34 -9.81 2.15 15.42
N LYS A 35 -11.05 1.65 15.51
CA LYS A 35 -11.31 0.37 16.20
C LYS A 35 -10.81 -0.79 15.33
N SER A 36 -10.26 -1.84 15.96
CA SER A 36 -9.76 -3.04 15.28
C SER A 36 -10.79 -3.68 14.34
N GLY A 37 -12.04 -3.85 14.80
CA GLY A 37 -13.13 -4.42 13.99
C GLY A 37 -13.75 -3.46 12.97
N GLY A 38 -13.34 -2.19 12.94
CA GLY A 38 -13.89 -1.17 12.03
C GLY A 38 -13.14 -1.04 10.71
N VAL A 39 -12.14 -1.88 10.44
CA VAL A 39 -11.29 -1.77 9.25
C VAL A 39 -11.45 -2.99 8.35
N CYS A 40 -11.65 -2.74 7.06
CA CYS A 40 -11.66 -3.77 6.03
C CYS A 40 -10.23 -4.12 5.62
N GLU A 41 -9.76 -5.32 6.01
CA GLU A 41 -8.41 -5.78 5.66
C GLU A 41 -8.21 -5.98 4.14
N SER A 42 -9.28 -6.20 3.38
CA SER A 42 -9.25 -6.33 1.91
C SER A 42 -8.80 -5.07 1.19
N LEU A 43 -8.79 -3.92 1.89
CA LEU A 43 -8.28 -2.65 1.37
C LEU A 43 -6.82 -2.38 1.78
N THR A 44 -6.11 -3.38 2.27
CA THR A 44 -4.66 -3.30 2.49
C THR A 44 -3.89 -3.93 1.35
N TYR A 45 -2.73 -3.37 1.00
CA TYR A 45 -1.93 -3.86 -0.13
C TYR A 45 -0.43 -3.70 0.12
N GLY A 46 0.35 -4.35 -0.75
CA GLY A 46 1.80 -4.29 -0.72
C GLY A 46 2.43 -5.10 0.41
N LEU A 47 3.74 -4.92 0.59
CA LEU A 47 4.49 -5.59 1.64
C LEU A 47 4.36 -4.82 2.96
N PRO A 48 4.01 -5.51 4.07
CA PRO A 48 3.95 -4.85 5.36
C PRO A 48 5.34 -4.56 5.91
N PHE A 49 5.44 -3.56 6.78
CA PHE A 49 6.68 -3.20 7.49
C PHE A 49 6.55 -3.48 8.98
N ILE A 50 7.64 -3.89 9.62
CA ILE A 50 7.71 -4.04 11.08
C ILE A 50 8.41 -2.81 11.65
N LEU A 51 7.65 -2.01 12.39
CA LEU A 51 8.17 -0.88 13.14
C LEU A 51 8.69 -1.34 14.50
N ARG A 52 9.87 -0.86 14.86
CA ARG A 52 10.56 -1.09 16.13
C ARG A 52 11.05 0.25 16.67
N PRO A 53 11.26 0.38 17.99
CA PRO A 53 11.95 1.56 18.52
C PRO A 53 13.35 1.67 17.89
N THR A 54 13.78 2.90 17.62
CA THR A 54 15.09 3.15 17.02
C THR A 54 16.22 2.79 17.99
N SER A 55 17.34 2.33 17.44
CA SER A 55 18.62 2.18 18.16
C SER A 55 19.69 3.06 17.51
N CYS A 56 19.27 4.19 16.94
CA CYS A 56 20.15 5.12 16.24
C CYS A 56 21.17 5.72 17.20
N TRP A 57 22.45 5.57 16.90
CA TRP A 57 23.57 6.10 17.70
C TRP A 57 23.64 7.63 17.73
N GLN A 58 22.92 8.32 16.85
CA GLN A 58 22.89 9.79 16.80
C GLN A 58 22.01 10.42 17.89
N LEU A 59 21.23 9.61 18.60
CA LEU A 59 20.41 10.03 19.73
C LEU A 59 21.14 9.75 21.03
N ASP A 60 20.90 10.59 22.03
CA ASP A 60 21.47 10.39 23.35
C ASP A 60 20.82 9.18 24.05
N TRP A 61 21.54 8.58 25.02
CA TRP A 61 21.07 7.38 25.73
C TRP A 61 19.72 7.59 26.42
N ASP A 62 19.51 8.75 27.05
CA ASP A 62 18.25 9.07 27.74
C ASP A 62 17.08 9.21 26.74
N GLU A 63 17.35 9.73 25.54
CA GLU A 63 16.36 9.85 24.47
C GLU A 63 15.99 8.48 23.90
N LEU A 64 16.98 7.60 23.69
CA LEU A 64 16.77 6.23 23.24
C LEU A 64 15.91 5.44 24.23
N GLU A 65 16.24 5.50 25.52
CA GLU A 65 15.50 4.83 26.58
C GLU A 65 14.07 5.36 26.68
N THR A 66 13.90 6.68 26.70
CA THR A 66 12.57 7.32 26.72
C THR A 66 11.74 6.93 25.50
N ASN A 67 12.34 6.93 24.31
CA ASN A 67 11.68 6.50 23.08
C ASN A 67 11.24 5.02 23.14
N GLN A 68 12.09 4.14 23.67
CA GLN A 68 11.75 2.73 23.86
C GLN A 68 10.57 2.56 24.81
N GLN A 69 10.58 3.25 25.96
CA GLN A 69 9.51 3.22 26.94
C GLN A 69 8.18 3.75 26.35
N HIS A 70 8.23 4.89 25.65
CA HIS A 70 7.06 5.44 24.96
C HIS A 70 6.51 4.51 23.89
N PHE A 71 7.39 3.87 23.10
CA PHE A 71 6.98 2.91 22.09
C PHE A 71 6.27 1.71 22.71
N HIS A 72 6.82 1.14 23.80
CA HIS A 72 6.19 0.03 24.51
C HIS A 72 4.84 0.45 25.12
N ALA A 73 4.77 1.63 25.75
CA ALA A 73 3.54 2.17 26.31
C ALA A 73 2.46 2.38 25.22
N LEU A 74 2.87 2.83 24.03
CA LEU A 74 1.99 2.96 22.87
C LEU A 74 1.43 1.59 22.45
N CYS A 75 2.27 0.57 22.28
CA CYS A 75 1.83 -0.79 21.93
C CYS A 75 0.80 -1.31 22.95
N HIS A 76 1.10 -1.21 24.25
CA HIS A 76 0.18 -1.65 25.30
C HIS A 76 -1.14 -0.88 25.29
N SER A 77 -1.09 0.44 25.09
CA SER A 77 -2.27 1.29 25.07
C SER A 77 -3.19 0.95 23.90
N LEU A 78 -2.62 0.70 22.72
CA LEU A 78 -3.39 0.32 21.53
C LEU A 78 -4.00 -1.08 21.68
N LEU A 79 -3.25 -2.06 22.20
CA LEU A 79 -3.77 -3.40 22.47
C LEU A 79 -4.93 -3.36 23.48
N LYS A 80 -4.76 -2.67 24.61
CA LYS A 80 -5.77 -2.60 25.68
C LYS A 80 -7.08 -1.95 25.21
N ARG A 81 -6.99 -1.01 24.27
CA ARG A 81 -8.14 -0.29 23.72
C ARG A 81 -8.71 -0.94 22.45
N GLU A 82 -8.06 -1.99 21.94
CA GLU A 82 -8.36 -2.59 20.63
C GLU A 82 -8.35 -1.56 19.50
N TRP A 83 -7.36 -0.66 19.54
CA TRP A 83 -7.21 0.44 18.59
C TRP A 83 -6.08 0.20 17.60
N LEU A 84 -6.30 0.67 16.38
CA LEU A 84 -5.32 0.81 15.31
C LEU A 84 -5.08 2.29 15.05
N LEU A 85 -3.96 2.65 14.44
CA LEU A 85 -3.69 4.03 14.04
C LEU A 85 -3.69 4.16 12.52
N LEU A 86 -4.42 5.15 12.02
CA LEU A 86 -4.30 5.60 10.64
C LEU A 86 -3.25 6.70 10.59
N ALA A 87 -2.24 6.49 9.75
CA ALA A 87 -1.17 7.43 9.51
C ALA A 87 -1.12 7.85 8.04
N LYS A 88 -0.68 9.08 7.81
CA LYS A 88 -0.43 9.67 6.50
C LYS A 88 1.08 9.78 6.28
N GLY A 89 1.57 9.38 5.11
CA GLY A 89 2.94 9.63 4.70
C GLY A 89 3.16 11.12 4.43
N GLU A 90 4.17 11.70 5.07
CA GLU A 90 4.60 13.06 4.80
C GLU A 90 5.62 13.07 3.65
N PRO A 91 5.51 14.01 2.69
CA PRO A 91 6.53 14.18 1.68
C PRO A 91 7.82 14.67 2.33
N LEU A 92 8.95 14.02 2.01
CA LEU A 92 10.27 14.37 2.51
C LEU A 92 10.72 15.80 2.12
N SER A 93 10.15 16.36 1.06
CA SER A 93 10.29 17.76 0.71
C SER A 93 8.99 18.30 0.11
N PRO A 94 8.51 19.47 0.55
CA PRO A 94 7.49 20.21 -0.18
C PRO A 94 8.16 20.73 -1.46
N GLY A 95 7.99 20.01 -2.56
CA GLY A 95 8.38 20.51 -3.88
C GLY A 95 7.62 21.81 -4.20
N PRO A 96 8.16 22.68 -5.08
CA PRO A 96 7.56 23.97 -5.42
C PRO A 96 6.23 23.88 -6.21
N SER A 97 5.59 22.70 -6.26
CA SER A 97 4.37 22.49 -7.03
C SER A 97 3.15 23.11 -6.33
N LEU A 98 2.36 23.87 -7.09
CA LEU A 98 1.09 24.48 -6.65
C LEU A 98 -0.03 23.46 -6.35
N ARG A 99 0.23 22.15 -6.53
CA ARG A 99 -0.75 21.07 -6.26
C ARG A 99 -0.44 20.37 -4.96
N GLU A 100 -1.49 19.98 -4.25
CA GLU A 100 -1.38 19.13 -3.06
C GLU A 100 -0.64 17.82 -3.41
N PRO A 101 0.36 17.42 -2.61
CA PRO A 101 1.11 16.20 -2.86
C PRO A 101 0.21 14.97 -2.66
N ALA A 102 0.37 14.00 -3.56
CA ALA A 102 -0.25 12.69 -3.41
C ALA A 102 0.15 12.09 -2.06
N SER A 103 -0.84 11.69 -1.29
CA SER A 103 -0.66 11.26 0.09
C SER A 103 -0.86 9.76 0.19
N THR A 104 0.11 9.06 0.76
CA THR A 104 -0.03 7.64 1.06
C THR A 104 -0.60 7.47 2.47
N PHE A 105 -1.43 6.45 2.66
CA PHE A 105 -2.02 6.13 3.95
C PHE A 105 -1.56 4.76 4.42
N TYR A 106 -1.37 4.65 5.72
CA TYR A 106 -0.88 3.46 6.39
C TYR A 106 -1.72 3.16 7.60
N MET A 107 -1.94 1.89 7.84
CA MET A 107 -2.53 1.38 9.06
C MET A 107 -1.42 0.80 9.93
N ILE A 108 -1.33 1.28 11.17
CA ILE A 108 -0.39 0.80 12.18
C ILE A 108 -1.17 -0.08 13.15
N VAL A 109 -0.84 -1.37 13.17
CA VAL A 109 -1.49 -2.42 13.93
C VAL A 109 -0.57 -2.87 15.07
N PRO A 110 -1.02 -2.85 16.33
CA PRO A 110 -0.20 -3.32 17.43
C PRO A 110 -0.05 -4.85 17.43
N SER A 111 1.13 -5.33 17.78
CA SER A 111 1.40 -6.76 18.01
C SER A 111 1.55 -7.03 19.50
N ARG A 112 1.40 -8.30 19.92
CA ARG A 112 1.69 -8.74 21.30
C ARG A 112 3.20 -8.76 21.62
N SER A 113 4.05 -8.61 20.62
CA SER A 113 5.48 -8.30 20.74
C SER A 113 5.70 -6.78 20.81
N PRO A 114 6.89 -6.30 21.25
CA PRO A 114 7.23 -4.88 21.26
C PRO A 114 7.50 -4.33 19.84
N THR A 115 6.55 -4.53 18.93
CA THR A 115 6.62 -4.16 17.52
C THR A 115 5.25 -3.69 17.05
N LEU A 116 5.22 -2.79 16.06
CA LEU A 116 4.00 -2.41 15.36
C LEU A 116 4.09 -2.85 13.90
N LEU A 117 2.99 -3.37 13.34
CA LEU A 117 2.90 -3.75 11.95
C LEU A 117 2.31 -2.58 11.15
N VAL A 118 2.96 -2.18 10.07
CA VAL A 118 2.49 -1.11 9.19
C VAL A 118 2.06 -1.71 7.86
N LYS A 119 0.79 -1.52 7.49
CA LYS A 119 0.20 -1.96 6.21
C LYS A 119 -0.19 -0.73 5.38
N ALA A 120 0.10 -0.71 4.08
CA ALA A 120 -0.39 0.36 3.20
C ALA A 120 -1.89 0.17 2.95
N VAL A 121 -2.63 1.28 2.87
CA VAL A 121 -4.09 1.29 2.69
C VAL A 121 -4.42 1.80 1.29
N ALA A 122 -5.17 1.01 0.54
CA ALA A 122 -5.63 1.35 -0.79
C ALA A 122 -6.68 2.46 -0.69
N THR A 123 -6.35 3.61 -1.23
CA THR A 123 -7.29 4.71 -1.40
C THR A 123 -8.18 4.47 -2.62
N ARG A 124 -9.25 5.26 -2.72
CA ARG A 124 -10.26 5.10 -3.78
C ARG A 124 -9.64 5.15 -5.19
N GLU A 125 -8.64 5.98 -5.40
CA GLU A 125 -7.94 6.13 -6.69
C GLU A 125 -7.06 4.93 -7.07
N LEU A 126 -6.72 4.06 -6.11
CA LEU A 126 -5.99 2.81 -6.38
C LEU A 126 -6.94 1.64 -6.64
N MET A 127 -8.24 1.81 -6.40
CA MET A 127 -9.24 0.78 -6.56
C MET A 127 -9.98 0.96 -7.88
N LEU A 128 -10.24 -0.15 -8.56
CA LEU A 128 -11.22 -0.17 -9.63
C LEU A 128 -12.62 0.11 -9.03
N PRO A 129 -13.55 0.72 -9.76
CA PRO A 129 -14.93 0.86 -9.30
C PRO A 129 -15.53 -0.53 -9.03
N SER A 130 -15.62 -0.93 -7.76
CA SER A 130 -16.21 -2.19 -7.34
C SER A 130 -17.21 -1.96 -6.21
N PRO A 131 -18.39 -2.59 -6.24
CA PRO A 131 -19.26 -2.63 -5.07
C PRO A 131 -18.58 -3.45 -3.98
N PHE A 132 -18.60 -2.95 -2.74
CA PHE A 132 -18.21 -3.70 -1.53
C PHE A 132 -19.48 -4.01 -0.73
N PRO A 133 -20.32 -4.94 -1.20
CA PRO A 133 -21.52 -5.30 -0.46
C PRO A 133 -21.14 -5.95 0.86
N LEU A 134 -21.95 -5.70 1.89
CA LEU A 134 -21.87 -6.47 3.13
C LEU A 134 -22.28 -7.92 2.85
N LEU A 135 -21.70 -8.85 3.61
CA LEU A 135 -22.10 -10.25 3.55
C LEU A 135 -23.59 -10.35 3.95
N PRO A 136 -24.46 -11.04 3.17
CA PRO A 136 -25.84 -11.25 3.56
C PRO A 136 -25.90 -12.03 4.88
N GLU A 137 -26.76 -11.60 5.81
CA GLU A 137 -26.95 -12.31 7.08
C GLU A 137 -27.63 -13.67 6.89
N ASP A 138 -28.52 -13.79 5.89
CA ASP A 138 -29.27 -15.01 5.59
C ASP A 138 -28.62 -15.78 4.42
N MET A 139 -27.80 -16.78 4.76
CA MET A 139 -27.27 -17.75 3.80
C MET A 139 -28.02 -19.09 3.91
N PRO A 140 -28.26 -19.84 2.81
CA PRO A 140 -28.98 -21.11 2.88
C PRO A 140 -28.29 -22.13 3.79
N ASP A 141 -29.02 -22.63 4.80
CA ASP A 141 -28.52 -23.61 5.79
C ASP A 141 -27.84 -24.83 5.17
N ALA A 142 -28.35 -25.32 4.04
CA ALA A 142 -27.78 -26.48 3.36
C ALA A 142 -26.34 -26.21 2.87
N SER A 143 -26.08 -25.01 2.36
CA SER A 143 -24.76 -24.60 1.91
C SER A 143 -23.81 -24.39 3.09
N LEU A 144 -24.28 -23.75 4.17
CA LEU A 144 -23.50 -23.57 5.40
C LEU A 144 -23.06 -24.92 5.97
N LYS A 145 -23.99 -25.84 6.19
CA LYS A 145 -23.71 -27.18 6.72
C LYS A 145 -22.72 -27.97 5.85
N THR A 146 -22.85 -27.85 4.53
CA THR A 146 -21.93 -28.54 3.60
C THR A 146 -20.49 -28.04 3.77
N VAL A 147 -20.31 -26.73 3.88
CA VAL A 147 -18.99 -26.12 4.06
C VAL A 147 -18.45 -26.38 5.45
N GLU A 148 -19.27 -26.29 6.50
CA GLU A 148 -18.88 -26.60 7.88
C GLU A 148 -18.34 -28.02 8.01
N MET A 149 -19.03 -29.02 7.45
CA MET A 149 -18.53 -30.40 7.45
C MET A 149 -17.16 -30.54 6.74
N MET A 150 -16.96 -29.83 5.63
CA MET A 150 -15.66 -29.85 4.93
C MET A 150 -14.55 -29.15 5.72
N LEU A 151 -14.89 -28.15 6.54
CA LEU A 151 -13.92 -27.46 7.40
C LEU A 151 -13.59 -28.28 8.65
N ASP A 152 -14.56 -29.03 9.19
CA ASP A 152 -14.36 -29.91 10.35
C ASP A 152 -13.36 -31.05 10.06
N ASP A 153 -13.26 -31.46 8.79
CA ASP A 153 -12.28 -32.46 8.33
C ASP A 153 -10.83 -31.92 8.26
N LEU A 154 -10.62 -30.61 8.40
CA LEU A 154 -9.29 -29.98 8.32
C LEU A 154 -8.59 -29.98 9.68
N GLU A 155 -7.28 -30.28 9.67
CA GLU A 155 -6.43 -30.13 10.85
C GLU A 155 -6.29 -28.64 11.24
N LEU A 156 -6.67 -28.31 12.47
CA LEU A 156 -6.60 -26.94 13.00
C LEU A 156 -5.37 -26.74 13.88
N ASP A 157 -4.38 -26.02 13.36
CA ASP A 157 -3.22 -25.58 14.15
C ASP A 157 -3.53 -24.34 14.98
N SER A 158 -3.28 -24.42 16.29
CA SER A 158 -3.47 -23.28 17.21
C SER A 158 -2.42 -22.17 17.06
N ILE A 159 -1.25 -22.51 16.51
CA ILE A 159 -0.14 -21.58 16.29
C ILE A 159 0.50 -21.90 14.94
N TYR A 160 0.36 -20.97 14.00
CA TYR A 160 1.06 -21.03 12.73
C TYR A 160 2.33 -20.16 12.77
N ASN A 161 3.50 -20.77 12.57
CA ASN A 161 4.77 -20.05 12.43
C ASN A 161 5.28 -20.13 10.99
N PRO A 162 5.17 -19.06 10.18
CA PRO A 162 5.60 -19.09 8.78
C PRO A 162 7.09 -19.37 8.60
N LEU A 163 7.93 -19.14 9.61
CA LEU A 163 9.37 -19.42 9.55
C LEU A 163 9.71 -20.91 9.57
N GLN A 164 8.75 -21.75 9.98
CA GLN A 164 8.91 -23.21 9.99
C GLN A 164 8.50 -23.84 8.66
N VAL A 165 7.85 -23.08 7.78
CA VAL A 165 7.38 -23.56 6.48
C VAL A 165 8.53 -23.52 5.48
N TRP A 166 8.83 -24.68 4.89
CA TRP A 166 9.84 -24.82 3.87
C TRP A 166 9.23 -24.51 2.50
N SER A 167 9.52 -23.33 1.95
CA SER A 167 9.09 -22.97 0.59
C SER A 167 9.88 -23.67 -0.52
N HIS A 168 10.89 -24.48 -0.16
CA HIS A 168 11.86 -25.09 -1.06
C HIS A 168 12.60 -24.13 -2.00
N LEU A 169 12.50 -22.81 -1.78
CA LEU A 169 13.12 -21.77 -2.62
C LEU A 169 14.63 -21.97 -2.73
N TYR A 170 15.31 -22.28 -1.61
CA TYR A 170 16.74 -22.55 -1.62
C TYR A 170 17.10 -23.76 -2.49
N SER A 171 16.34 -24.85 -2.41
CA SER A 171 16.55 -26.03 -3.27
C SER A 171 16.36 -25.68 -4.75
N HIS A 172 15.32 -24.90 -5.07
CA HIS A 172 15.07 -24.45 -6.43
C HIS A 172 16.19 -23.57 -6.99
N LEU A 173 16.60 -22.53 -6.23
CA LEU A 173 17.68 -21.63 -6.65
C LEU A 173 19.02 -22.38 -6.74
N SER A 174 19.38 -23.16 -5.71
CA SER A 174 20.63 -23.94 -5.72
C SER A 174 20.67 -24.95 -6.87
N SER A 175 19.55 -25.59 -7.23
CA SER A 175 19.52 -26.49 -8.40
C SER A 175 19.72 -25.77 -9.75
N ASN A 176 19.35 -24.49 -9.84
CA ASN A 176 19.53 -23.67 -11.04
C ASN A 176 20.94 -23.07 -11.12
N PHE A 177 21.56 -22.75 -9.99
CA PHE A 177 22.91 -22.17 -9.92
C PHE A 177 24.04 -23.20 -9.76
N ALA A 178 23.76 -24.38 -9.20
CA ALA A 178 24.73 -25.47 -9.04
C ALA A 178 24.84 -26.37 -10.27
N LYS A 179 23.99 -26.19 -11.28
CA LYS A 179 24.24 -26.80 -12.60
C LYS A 179 25.40 -26.04 -13.23
N PRO A 180 26.56 -26.67 -13.47
CA PRO A 180 27.56 -26.05 -14.33
C PRO A 180 26.88 -25.81 -15.68
N GLN A 181 26.99 -24.59 -16.20
CA GLN A 181 26.69 -24.21 -17.57
C GLN A 181 27.64 -24.98 -18.52
N GLY A 182 27.48 -26.30 -18.58
CA GLY A 182 28.52 -27.21 -19.09
C GLY A 182 28.01 -28.57 -19.54
N ARG A 183 26.69 -28.75 -19.67
CA ARG A 183 26.13 -29.75 -20.58
C ARG A 183 24.99 -29.12 -21.34
N LEU A 184 25.32 -28.66 -22.55
CA LEU A 184 24.39 -28.70 -23.66
C LEU A 184 23.70 -30.08 -23.61
N GLN A 185 22.42 -30.09 -23.28
CA GLN A 185 21.55 -31.19 -23.66
C GLN A 185 21.75 -31.38 -25.17
N PRO A 186 22.07 -32.59 -25.68
CA PRO A 186 21.87 -32.87 -27.09
C PRO A 186 20.36 -32.94 -27.31
N SER A 187 19.75 -31.76 -27.45
CA SER A 187 18.35 -31.60 -27.79
C SER A 187 18.16 -32.07 -29.23
N TRP A 188 17.69 -33.31 -29.38
CA TRP A 188 16.64 -33.67 -30.33
C TRP A 188 16.82 -33.21 -31.80
N GLU A 189 18.03 -33.28 -32.36
CA GLU A 189 18.28 -33.09 -33.79
C GLU A 189 18.47 -34.45 -34.49
N SER A 190 17.44 -35.31 -34.51
CA SER A 190 17.51 -36.56 -35.30
C SER A 190 16.25 -36.93 -36.08
N TRP A 191 15.18 -36.15 -36.05
CA TRP A 191 14.00 -36.41 -36.90
C TRP A 191 13.59 -35.19 -37.71
N ALA A 192 14.41 -34.81 -38.69
CA ALA A 192 13.94 -34.07 -39.87
C ALA A 192 14.91 -34.18 -41.06
N LEU A 193 15.34 -35.41 -41.43
CA LEU A 193 15.73 -35.65 -42.81
C LEU A 193 14.47 -35.91 -43.63
N ARG A 194 13.76 -34.85 -44.01
CA ARG A 194 12.96 -34.85 -45.25
C ARG A 194 13.20 -33.53 -45.96
N LYS A 195 13.75 -33.66 -47.17
CA LYS A 195 14.11 -32.56 -48.05
C LYS A 195 12.95 -31.58 -48.24
N ALA A 196 13.25 -30.31 -48.01
CA ALA A 196 12.47 -29.18 -48.47
C ALA A 196 12.51 -29.11 -50.00
N GLY A 197 11.35 -29.31 -50.62
CA GLY A 197 11.02 -28.76 -51.92
C GLY A 197 10.06 -27.59 -51.70
N GLN A 198 10.53 -26.39 -52.05
CA GLN A 198 9.75 -25.39 -52.80
C GLN A 198 8.61 -24.62 -52.07
N LEU A 199 8.82 -23.30 -51.99
CA LEU A 199 7.83 -22.22 -52.09
C LEU A 199 6.82 -22.02 -50.94
N GLN A 200 6.98 -20.94 -50.19
CA GLN A 200 6.27 -19.66 -50.43
C GLN A 200 6.52 -18.69 -49.28
N THR A 201 6.82 -17.45 -49.65
CA THR A 201 6.98 -16.31 -48.76
C THR A 201 5.60 -15.77 -48.37
N SER A 202 5.33 -15.60 -47.08
CA SER A 202 4.22 -14.76 -46.61
C SER A 202 4.70 -13.93 -45.41
N ARG A 203 5.09 -12.69 -45.73
CA ARG A 203 5.42 -11.63 -44.77
C ARG A 203 4.11 -10.90 -44.48
N VAL A 204 3.51 -11.09 -43.31
CA VAL A 204 2.35 -10.29 -42.88
C VAL A 204 2.88 -9.13 -42.03
N ARG A 205 2.86 -7.93 -42.62
CA ARG A 205 3.18 -6.66 -41.95
C ARG A 205 1.87 -6.06 -41.44
N ALA A 206 1.71 -5.95 -40.13
CA ALA A 206 0.63 -5.18 -39.52
C ALA A 206 0.85 -3.69 -39.79
N THR A 207 -0.13 -3.03 -40.42
CA THR A 207 -0.13 -1.57 -40.65
C THR A 207 -1.23 -0.98 -39.76
N VAL A 208 -0.83 -0.16 -38.78
CA VAL A 208 -1.76 0.57 -37.91
C VAL A 208 -1.97 1.96 -38.52
N ALA A 209 -3.23 2.33 -38.76
CA ALA A 209 -3.60 3.66 -39.24
C ALA A 209 -3.44 4.71 -38.11
N PRO A 210 -2.88 5.91 -38.38
CA PRO A 210 -2.82 6.96 -37.36
C PRO A 210 -4.22 7.55 -37.11
N LEU A 211 -4.57 7.73 -35.85
CA LEU A 211 -5.79 8.41 -35.42
C LEU A 211 -5.70 9.92 -35.75
N PRO A 212 -6.79 10.54 -36.25
CA PRO A 212 -6.82 11.97 -36.52
C PRO A 212 -6.80 12.78 -35.21
N VAL A 213 -5.87 13.73 -35.14
CA VAL A 213 -5.72 14.66 -34.01
C VAL A 213 -6.70 15.82 -34.21
N THR A 214 -7.64 16.00 -33.29
CA THR A 214 -8.54 17.16 -33.28
C THR A 214 -7.83 18.40 -32.70
N PRO A 215 -7.90 19.58 -33.34
CA PRO A 215 -7.39 20.81 -32.74
C PRO A 215 -8.34 21.33 -31.65
N ALA A 216 -7.76 21.92 -30.60
CA ALA A 216 -8.47 22.55 -29.49
C ALA A 216 -9.30 23.79 -29.94
N PRO A 217 -10.51 24.01 -29.41
CA PRO A 217 -11.33 25.15 -29.80
C PRO A 217 -10.94 26.41 -29.01
N GLY A 218 -10.27 27.33 -29.70
CA GLY A 218 -10.04 28.69 -29.24
C GLY A 218 -10.78 29.70 -30.12
N ARG A 219 -11.68 30.47 -29.47
CA ARG A 219 -12.27 31.76 -29.88
C ARG A 219 -13.46 31.74 -30.86
N ALA A 220 -14.62 32.07 -30.30
CA ALA A 220 -15.92 32.27 -30.94
C ALA A 220 -15.95 33.44 -31.94
N PRO A 221 -16.96 33.46 -32.84
CA PRO A 221 -17.87 34.60 -32.85
C PRO A 221 -19.37 34.26 -33.01
N ARG A 222 -20.14 34.78 -32.06
CA ARG A 222 -21.50 35.39 -32.07
C ARG A 222 -22.67 34.77 -32.89
N MET A 223 -23.77 34.61 -32.13
CA MET A 223 -25.15 34.18 -32.43
C MET A 223 -25.86 34.90 -33.61
N PRO A 224 -27.00 34.36 -34.11
CA PRO A 224 -28.30 34.78 -33.56
C PRO A 224 -29.34 33.65 -33.32
N VAL A 225 -29.95 33.73 -32.13
CA VAL A 225 -31.38 33.59 -31.73
C VAL A 225 -32.36 32.76 -32.58
N ALA A 226 -32.98 31.76 -31.92
CA ALA A 226 -34.38 31.28 -31.97
C ALA A 226 -34.37 29.75 -31.70
N ARG A 227 -35.23 29.08 -30.95
CA ARG A 227 -36.51 29.35 -30.26
C ARG A 227 -36.69 28.22 -29.21
N LYS A 228 -37.52 28.49 -28.21
CA LYS A 228 -38.03 27.63 -27.11
C LYS A 228 -38.25 26.15 -27.47
N ILE A 229 -38.08 25.26 -26.47
CA ILE A 229 -39.13 24.39 -25.88
C ILE A 229 -38.55 23.67 -24.61
N SER A 230 -39.31 23.73 -23.52
CA SER A 230 -39.16 23.02 -22.21
C SER A 230 -39.68 21.57 -22.34
N PRO A 231 -39.43 20.60 -21.42
CA PRO A 231 -39.79 20.62 -19.99
C PRO A 231 -38.61 20.20 -19.05
N GLU A 232 -38.41 20.82 -17.87
CA GLU A 232 -38.98 20.43 -16.54
C GLU A 232 -38.98 18.91 -16.31
N VAL A 233 -38.25 18.35 -15.32
CA VAL A 233 -38.69 18.27 -13.92
C VAL A 233 -37.54 17.87 -12.97
N PHE A 234 -37.36 18.71 -11.93
CA PHE A 234 -37.04 18.47 -10.51
C PHE A 234 -35.80 17.67 -10.05
N PHE A 235 -34.95 18.32 -9.26
CA PHE A 235 -34.67 17.96 -7.85
C PHE A 235 -34.20 19.23 -7.08
N GLN A 236 -34.96 19.66 -6.07
CA GLN A 236 -34.53 20.55 -4.99
C GLN A 236 -34.25 19.70 -3.74
N PRO A 237 -33.24 20.04 -2.90
CA PRO A 237 -33.08 19.46 -1.58
C PRO A 237 -33.86 20.26 -0.52
N SER A 238 -34.71 19.59 0.26
CA SER A 238 -35.38 20.14 1.43
C SER A 238 -34.42 20.21 2.63
N LEU A 239 -34.30 21.42 3.20
CA LEU A 239 -33.95 21.64 4.61
C LEU A 239 -35.20 21.37 5.46
N GLU A 240 -35.04 20.68 6.59
CA GLU A 240 -35.95 20.66 7.74
C GLU A 240 -35.07 20.98 8.96
N GLU A 241 -35.15 22.19 9.55
CA GLU A 241 -36.03 22.61 10.67
C GLU A 241 -35.81 21.71 11.93
N GLU A 242 -35.00 22.14 12.91
CA GLU A 242 -35.35 22.97 14.08
C GLU A 242 -36.66 22.59 14.78
N ASP A 243 -36.57 21.75 15.82
CA ASP A 243 -37.60 21.64 16.86
C ASP A 243 -37.02 21.94 18.25
N LYS A 244 -37.63 22.94 18.89
CA LYS A 244 -37.55 23.30 20.31
C LYS A 244 -38.80 22.75 21.01
N GLU A 245 -38.65 22.09 22.14
CA GLU A 245 -39.67 21.92 23.20
C GLU A 245 -38.89 21.51 24.47
N GLU A 246 -38.58 22.41 25.42
CA GLU A 246 -39.41 23.02 26.47
C GLU A 246 -40.07 22.00 27.43
N TRP A 247 -39.53 21.96 28.66
CA TRP A 247 -40.02 21.18 29.80
C TRP A 247 -41.28 21.81 30.42
N PRO A 248 -42.06 21.03 31.18
CA PRO A 248 -42.58 21.57 32.42
C PRO A 248 -42.38 20.67 33.64
N SER A 249 -42.24 21.33 34.80
CA SER A 249 -42.12 20.80 36.15
C SER A 249 -43.49 20.67 36.84
N GLY A 250 -43.62 19.65 37.71
CA GLY A 250 -44.55 19.60 38.85
C GLY A 250 -45.97 19.12 38.57
N PRO A 251 -46.71 18.60 39.58
CA PRO A 251 -46.54 18.76 41.03
C PRO A 251 -45.89 17.58 41.78
#